data_AF-A0A536GHZ3-F1
#
_entry.id   AF-A0A536GHZ3-F1
#
_cell.length_a   1.000
_cell.length_b   1.000
_cell.length_c   1.000
_cell.angle_alpha   90.00
_cell.angle_beta   90.00
_cell.angle_gamma   90.00
#
_symmetry.space_group_name_H-M   'P 1'
#
loop_
_entity.id
_entity.type
_entity.pdbx_description
1 polymer ?
#
loop_
_entity_poly.entity_id
_entity_poly.type
_entity_poly.pdbx_seq_one_letter_code
_entity_poly.pdbx_strand_id
1 'polypeptide(L)'
;MGSWRFIIVQTAIVTLWLIGNIALLTGPSRFDPYPFILLNLAFSTQAAYAAPLILLAGNRSALRDRMTLEHAAAEADLEEGQNRELLDGNTKILERVEALEKRILELEKSILGAIAAKG
;
A
#
# COMPACT_ATOMS: atom_id res chain seq x y z
N MET A 1 -3.80 14.05 11.86
CA MET A 1 -3.68 15.27 12.69
C MET A 1 -2.92 16.34 11.91
N GLY A 2 -3.45 17.22 11.08
CA GLY A 2 -4.78 17.52 10.56
C GLY A 2 -4.56 18.75 9.68
N SER A 3 -4.47 18.54 8.36
CA SER A 3 -4.17 19.57 7.34
C SER A 3 -4.93 20.89 7.55
N TRP A 4 -6.15 20.79 8.09
CA TRP A 4 -7.03 21.92 8.43
C TRP A 4 -6.39 22.99 9.31
N ARG A 5 -5.62 22.62 10.34
CA ARG A 5 -4.96 23.60 11.24
C ARG A 5 -3.87 24.39 10.52
N PHE A 6 -3.11 23.74 9.64
CA PHE A 6 -2.06 24.38 8.85
C PHE A 6 -2.66 25.39 7.87
N ILE A 7 -3.74 25.01 7.18
CA ILE A 7 -4.44 25.88 6.23
C ILE A 7 -4.96 27.14 6.95
N ILE A 8 -5.63 27.00 8.10
CA ILE A 8 -6.17 28.15 8.85
C ILE A 8 -5.06 29.12 9.29
N VAL A 9 -3.96 28.60 9.85
CA VAL A 9 -2.84 29.44 10.29
C VAL A 9 -2.17 30.13 9.10
N GLN A 10 -1.96 29.42 7.99
CA GLN A 10 -1.39 29.98 6.77
C GLN A 10 -2.27 31.10 6.20
N THR A 11 -3.58 30.87 6.09
CA THR A 11 -4.52 31.89 5.62
C THR A 11 -4.54 33.10 6.55
N ALA A 12 -4.56 32.90 7.87
CA ALA A 12 -4.54 33.99 8.84
C ALA A 12 -3.26 34.84 8.75
N ILE A 13 -2.09 34.23 8.58
CA ILE A 13 -0.82 34.94 8.40
C ILE A 13 -0.83 35.77 7.12
N VAL A 14 -1.27 35.20 6.00
CA VAL A 14 -1.34 35.90 4.70
C VAL A 14 -2.35 37.06 4.77
N THR A 15 -3.53 36.84 5.36
CA THR A 15 -4.54 37.88 5.53
C THR A 15 -4.06 39.01 6.45
N LEU A 16 -3.41 38.69 7.57
CA LEU A 16 -2.86 39.70 8.48
C LEU A 16 -1.76 40.53 7.80
N TRP A 17 -0.89 39.89 7.02
CA TRP A 17 0.18 40.55 6.27
C TRP A 17 -0.36 41.46 5.17
N LEU A 18 -1.43 41.03 4.48
CA LEU A 18 -2.13 41.82 3.47
C LEU A 18 -2.75 43.09 4.08
N ILE A 19 -3.46 42.95 5.21
CA ILE A 19 -4.08 44.08 5.93
C ILE A 19 -3.00 45.05 6.42
N GLY A 20 -1.90 44.54 7.00
CA GLY A 20 -0.77 45.34 7.44
C GLY A 20 -0.10 46.12 6.29
N ASN A 21 0.06 45.51 5.11
CA ASN A 21 0.62 46.20 3.94
C ASN A 21 -0.31 47.28 3.38
N ILE A 22 -1.62 47.04 3.34
CA ILE A 22 -2.61 48.03 2.90
C ILE A 22 -2.63 49.23 3.87
N ALA A 23 -2.59 48.97 5.18
CA ALA A 23 -2.54 50.03 6.20
C ALA A 23 -1.25 50.85 6.14
N LEU A 24 -0.10 50.21 5.88
CA LEU A 24 1.20 50.86 5.74
C LEU A 24 1.27 51.74 4.46
N LEU A 25 0.55 51.36 3.39
CA LEU A 25 0.43 52.14 2.16
C LEU A 25 -0.32 53.47 2.36
N THR A 26 -1.17 53.56 3.39
CA THR A 26 -1.92 54.79 3.75
C THR A 26 -1.22 55.67 4.79
N GLY A 27 -0.08 55.24 5.34
CA GLY A 27 0.70 55.98 6.33
C GLY A 27 1.80 56.86 5.72
N PRO A 28 2.26 57.92 6.42
CA PRO A 28 3.25 58.88 5.89
C PRO A 28 4.68 58.32 5.74
N SER A 29 4.96 57.10 6.22
CA SER A 29 6.27 56.47 6.14
C SER A 29 6.27 55.42 5.01
N ARG A 30 6.74 55.81 3.82
CA ARG A 30 6.93 54.95 2.64
C ARG A 30 8.06 53.93 2.86
N PHE A 31 7.86 53.00 3.79
CA PHE A 31 8.85 51.97 4.11
C PHE A 31 8.97 50.91 2.99
N ASP A 32 7.96 50.81 2.11
CA ASP A 32 8.04 50.06 0.86
C ASP A 32 7.17 50.74 -0.24
N PRO A 33 7.78 51.28 -1.32
CA PRO A 33 7.05 51.89 -2.43
C PRO A 33 6.20 50.90 -3.25
N TYR A 34 6.45 49.59 -3.13
CA TYR A 34 5.75 48.55 -3.88
C TYR A 34 5.07 47.52 -2.95
N PRO A 35 3.74 47.59 -2.76
CA PRO A 35 3.01 46.87 -1.71
C PRO A 35 3.05 45.32 -1.74
N PHE A 36 3.78 44.70 -2.67
CA PHE A 36 3.76 43.25 -2.87
C PHE A 36 5.13 42.63 -3.23
N ILE A 37 6.21 43.40 -3.33
CA ILE A 37 7.52 42.87 -3.80
C ILE A 37 8.10 41.84 -2.81
N LEU A 38 8.06 42.15 -1.51
CA LEU A 38 8.53 41.25 -0.45
C LEU A 38 7.64 40.02 -0.30
N LEU A 39 6.33 40.18 -0.48
CA LEU A 39 5.38 39.06 -0.44
C LEU A 39 5.63 38.10 -1.60
N ASN A 40 5.83 38.64 -2.81
CA ASN A 40 6.13 37.86 -4.00
C ASN A 40 7.47 37.12 -3.84
N LEU A 41 8.49 37.78 -3.29
CA LEU A 41 9.78 37.14 -2.98
C LEU A 41 9.64 35.99 -1.97
N ALA A 42 8.84 36.18 -0.91
CA ALA A 42 8.59 35.15 0.10
C ALA A 42 7.86 33.93 -0.49
N PHE A 43 6.80 34.14 -1.29
CA PHE A 43 6.11 33.04 -1.97
C PHE A 43 6.98 32.34 -3.01
N SER A 44 7.79 33.10 -3.76
CA SER A 44 8.76 32.54 -4.72
C SER A 44 9.76 31.61 -4.03
N THR A 45 10.30 32.04 -2.89
CA THR A 45 11.20 31.23 -2.06
C THR A 45 10.48 30.02 -1.46
N GLN A 46 9.24 30.19 -1.01
CA GLN A 46 8.43 29.09 -0.48
C GLN A 46 8.18 28.01 -1.55
N ALA A 47 7.85 28.41 -2.78
CA ALA A 47 7.66 27.49 -3.90
C ALA A 47 8.98 26.79 -4.29
N ALA A 48 10.10 27.53 -4.32
CA ALA A 48 11.42 26.99 -4.63
C ALA A 48 11.88 25.94 -3.60
N TYR A 49 11.56 26.10 -2.32
CA TYR A 49 11.87 25.11 -1.29
C TYR A 49 10.87 23.95 -1.21
N ALA A 50 9.60 24.19 -1.55
CA ALA A 50 8.58 23.15 -1.56
C ALA A 50 8.87 22.06 -2.60
N ALA A 51 9.31 22.43 -3.81
CA ALA A 51 9.61 21.49 -4.89
C ALA A 51 10.61 20.37 -4.50
N PRO A 52 11.82 20.64 -3.98
CA PRO A 52 12.74 19.60 -3.57
C PRO A 52 12.25 18.80 -2.37
N LEU A 53 11.54 19.43 -1.42
CA LEU A 53 10.98 18.72 -0.26
C LEU A 53 9.89 17.73 -0.68
N ILE A 54 9.05 18.09 -1.64
CA ILE A 54 8.06 17.19 -2.25
C ILE A 54 8.77 16.05 -2.99
N LEU A 55 9.83 16.33 -3.76
CA LEU A 55 10.61 15.30 -4.45
C LEU A 55 11.27 14.31 -3.48
N LEU A 56 11.86 14.81 -2.38
CA LEU A 56 12.45 13.98 -1.33
C LEU A 56 11.40 13.14 -0.59
N ALA A 57 10.25 13.74 -0.26
CA ALA A 57 9.14 13.05 0.36
C ALA A 57 8.55 11.97 -0.57
N GLY A 58 8.45 12.27 -1.86
CA GLY A 58 8.05 11.33 -2.92
C GLY A 58 9.02 10.17 -3.04
N ASN A 59 10.32 10.44 -3.11
CA ASN A 59 11.36 9.42 -3.23
C ASN A 59 11.39 8.47 -2.01
N ARG A 60 11.26 9.02 -0.80
CA ARG A 60 11.14 8.21 0.43
C ARG A 60 9.88 7.35 0.43
N SER A 61 8.76 7.89 -0.03
CA SER A 61 7.49 7.17 -0.10
C SER A 61 7.56 6.04 -1.13
N ALA A 62 8.16 6.30 -2.30
CA ALA A 62 8.37 5.31 -3.35
C ALA A 62 9.31 4.18 -2.93
N LEU A 63 10.38 4.48 -2.17
CA LEU A 63 11.26 3.45 -1.63
C LEU A 63 10.53 2.54 -0.63
N ARG A 64 9.70 3.11 0.25
CA ARG A 64 8.88 2.33 1.19
C ARG A 64 7.85 1.46 0.45
N ASP A 65 7.20 2.03 -0.56
CA ASP A 65 6.22 1.33 -1.39
C ASP A 65 6.86 0.14 -2.11
N ARG A 66 8.02 0.36 -2.73
CA ARG A 66 8.81 -0.72 -3.36
C ARG A 66 9.14 -1.86 -2.39
N MET A 67 9.64 -1.55 -1.18
CA MET A 67 9.93 -2.60 -0.19
C MET A 67 8.66 -3.37 0.22
N THR A 68 7.53 -2.68 0.30
CA THR A 68 6.24 -3.30 0.65
C THR A 68 5.78 -4.24 -0.47
N LEU A 69 5.94 -3.83 -1.73
CA LEU A 69 5.62 -4.65 -2.90
C LEU A 69 6.55 -5.87 -3.01
N GLU A 70 7.85 -5.71 -2.78
CA GLU A 70 8.81 -6.82 -2.78
C GLU A 70 8.49 -7.85 -1.69
N HIS A 71 8.09 -7.41 -0.48
CA HIS A 71 7.64 -8.32 0.57
C HIS A 71 6.33 -9.03 0.20
N ALA A 72 5.34 -8.31 -0.34
CA ALA A 72 4.07 -8.92 -0.75
C ALA A 72 4.27 -9.95 -1.87
N ALA A 73 5.18 -9.70 -2.81
CA ALA A 73 5.52 -10.66 -3.86
C ALA A 73 6.18 -11.92 -3.29
N ALA A 74 7.12 -11.77 -2.35
CA ALA A 74 7.76 -12.91 -1.69
C ALA A 74 6.76 -13.73 -0.84
N GLU A 75 5.82 -13.09 -0.16
CA GLU A 75 4.74 -13.76 0.56
C GLU A 75 3.82 -14.54 -0.41
N ALA A 76 3.45 -13.93 -1.54
CA ALA A 76 2.64 -14.59 -2.56
C ALA A 76 3.32 -15.84 -3.14
N ASP A 77 4.63 -15.79 -3.42
CA ASP A 77 5.39 -16.95 -3.91
C ASP A 77 5.39 -18.12 -2.89
N LEU A 78 5.49 -17.81 -1.59
CA LEU A 78 5.42 -18.80 -0.52
C LEU A 78 4.02 -19.42 -0.41
N GLU A 79 2.98 -18.59 -0.46
CA GLU A 79 1.58 -19.05 -0.44
C GLU A 79 1.26 -19.93 -1.64
N GLU A 80 1.71 -19.57 -2.85
CA GLU A 80 1.55 -20.39 -4.04
C GLU A 80 2.24 -21.76 -3.90
N GLY A 81 3.45 -21.78 -3.34
CA GLY A 81 4.17 -23.02 -3.06
C GLY A 81 3.43 -23.93 -2.08
N GLN A 82 2.94 -23.37 -0.97
CA GLN A 82 2.16 -24.11 0.02
C GLN A 82 0.85 -24.64 -0.57
N ASN A 83 0.14 -23.80 -1.33
CA ASN A 83 -1.12 -24.20 -1.95
C ASN A 83 -0.91 -25.33 -2.96
N ARG A 84 0.18 -25.29 -3.74
CA ARG A 84 0.55 -26.36 -4.67
C ARG A 84 0.84 -27.68 -3.94
N GLU A 85 1.51 -27.63 -2.80
CA GLU A 85 1.76 -28.81 -1.97
C GLU A 85 0.44 -29.42 -1.43
N LEU A 86 -0.48 -28.58 -0.95
CA LEU A 86 -1.80 -29.02 -0.49
C LEU A 86 -2.60 -29.69 -1.62
N LEU A 87 -2.56 -29.13 -2.82
CA LEU A 87 -3.22 -29.71 -4.01
C LEU A 87 -2.62 -31.06 -4.41
N ASP A 88 -1.30 -31.20 -4.34
CA ASP A 88 -0.62 -32.50 -4.57
C ASP A 88 -1.00 -33.53 -3.50
N GLY A 89 -1.05 -33.11 -2.23
CA GLY A 89 -1.52 -33.94 -1.12
C GLY A 89 -2.96 -34.44 -1.32
N ASN A 90 -3.87 -33.55 -1.72
CA ASN A 90 -5.26 -33.92 -2.03
C ASN A 90 -5.34 -34.94 -3.17
N THR A 91 -4.56 -34.75 -4.23
CA THR A 91 -4.48 -35.71 -5.35
C THR A 91 -4.04 -37.09 -4.86
N LYS A 92 -2.99 -37.16 -4.04
CA LYS A 92 -2.48 -38.42 -3.46
C LYS A 92 -3.49 -39.12 -2.55
N ILE A 93 -4.30 -38.36 -1.80
CA ILE A 93 -5.37 -38.94 -0.98
C ILE A 93 -6.42 -39.60 -1.87
N LEU A 94 -6.84 -38.95 -2.96
CA LEU A 94 -7.80 -39.52 -3.91
C LEU A 94 -7.27 -40.83 -4.53
N GLU A 95 -6.00 -40.87 -4.93
CA GLU A 95 -5.37 -42.09 -5.45
C GLU A 95 -5.37 -43.23 -4.42
N ARG A 96 -5.09 -42.92 -3.14
CA ARG A 96 -5.13 -43.91 -2.06
C ARG A 96 -6.54 -44.43 -1.82
N VAL A 97 -7.56 -43.56 -1.88
CA VAL A 97 -8.96 -43.96 -1.75
C VAL A 97 -9.34 -44.92 -2.88
N GLU A 98 -9.01 -44.58 -4.14
CA GLU A 98 -9.30 -45.47 -5.28
C GLU A 98 -8.59 -46.83 -5.16
N ALA A 99 -7.33 -46.83 -4.69
CA ALA A 99 -6.58 -48.06 -4.48
C ALA A 99 -7.19 -48.93 -3.37
N LEU A 100 -7.73 -48.32 -2.30
CA LEU A 100 -8.43 -49.04 -1.24
C LEU A 100 -9.74 -49.65 -1.75
N GLU A 101 -10.51 -48.91 -2.56
CA GLU A 101 -11.74 -49.43 -3.18
C GLU A 101 -11.47 -50.66 -4.04
N LYS A 102 -10.43 -50.63 -4.89
CA LYS A 102 -10.03 -51.79 -5.71
C LYS A 102 -9.66 -53.00 -4.86
N ARG A 103 -8.92 -52.80 -3.76
CA ARG A 103 -8.54 -53.89 -2.84
C ARG A 103 -9.74 -54.51 -2.15
N ILE A 104 -10.72 -53.69 -1.74
CA ILE A 104 -11.95 -54.20 -1.14
C ILE A 104 -12.72 -55.07 -2.13
N LEU A 105 -12.86 -54.62 -3.39
CA LEU A 105 -13.51 -55.40 -4.45
C LEU A 105 -12.78 -56.72 -4.75
N GLU A 106 -11.45 -56.71 -4.79
CA GLU A 106 -10.66 -57.94 -4.95
C GLU A 106 -10.87 -58.92 -3.79
N LEU A 107 -10.86 -58.41 -2.55
CA LEU A 107 -11.11 -59.23 -1.36
C LEU A 107 -12.50 -59.84 -1.38
N GLU A 108 -13.53 -59.06 -1.74
CA GLU A 108 -14.90 -59.55 -1.89
C GLU A 108 -14.98 -60.69 -2.92
N LYS A 109 -14.37 -60.49 -4.10
CA LYS A 109 -14.32 -61.51 -5.15
C LYS A 109 -13.59 -62.78 -4.71
N SER A 110 -12.48 -62.63 -3.96
CA SER A 110 -11.73 -63.76 -3.40
C SER A 110 -12.54 -64.55 -2.38
N ILE A 111 -13.23 -63.86 -1.47
CA ILE A 111 -14.10 -64.49 -0.46
C ILE A 111 -15.25 -65.24 -1.13
N LEU A 112 -15.94 -64.62 -2.09
CA LEU A 112 -17.03 -65.26 -2.83
C LEU A 112 -16.56 -66.51 -3.57
N GLY A 113 -15.39 -66.46 -4.20
CA GLY A 113 -14.80 -67.63 -4.87
C GLY A 113 -14.43 -68.75 -3.89
N ALA A 114 -13.87 -68.41 -2.73
CA ALA A 114 -13.51 -69.38 -1.70
C ALA A 114 -14.73 -70.06 -1.05
N ILE A 115 -15.83 -69.32 -0.87
CA ILE A 115 -17.11 -69.88 -0.38
C ILE A 115 -17.71 -70.83 -1.43
N ALA A 116 -17.72 -70.43 -2.70
CA ALA A 116 -18.26 -71.25 -3.79
C ALA A 116 -17.49 -72.56 -4.02
N ALA A 117 -16.19 -72.60 -3.71
CA ALA A 117 -15.37 -73.81 -3.83
C ALA A 117 -15.54 -74.80 -2.67
N LYS A 118 -16.22 -74.40 -1.58
CA LYS A 118 -16.31 -75.17 -0.33
C LYS A 118 -17.71 -75.76 -0.07
N GLY A 119 -18.72 -75.37 -0.85
CA GLY A 119 -20.08 -75.93 -0.83
C GLY A 119 -20.32 -76.82 -2.04
#